data_AF-A0A6P0Y4Y1-F1
#
_entry.id   AF-A0A6P0Y4Y1-F1
#
_cell.length_a   1.000
_cell.length_b   1.000
_cell.length_c   1.000
_cell.angle_alpha   90.00
_cell.angle_beta   90.00
_cell.angle_gamma   90.00
#
_symmetry.space_group_name_H-M   'P 1'
#
loop_
_entity.id
_entity.type
_entity.pdbx_description
1 polymer ?
#
loop_
_entity_poly.entity_id
_entity_poly.type
_entity_poly.pdbx_seq_one_letter_code
_entity_poly.pdbx_strand_id
1 'polypeptide(L)'
;MISQEKKQHKTNHILTLTILWLFAAVSDRFWFAFDKSVPAWDQADYLTGSLTYLRAFQNVQLFSGEWWQHFWELSPKVPPLTYILTVPFQVIFGRGADQATLVHLFFSAILLSS
;
A
#
# COMPACT_ATOMS: atom_id res chain seq x y z
N MET A 1 -19.91 -49.21 -23.69
CA MET A 1 -18.84 -48.19 -23.70
C MET A 1 -19.37 -47.00 -22.91
N ILE A 2 -19.08 -46.94 -21.60
CA ILE A 2 -19.59 -45.86 -20.73
C ILE A 2 -18.66 -44.67 -20.89
N SER A 3 -19.15 -43.63 -21.56
CA SER A 3 -18.45 -42.35 -21.68
C SER A 3 -18.41 -41.70 -20.30
N GLN A 4 -17.25 -41.68 -19.67
CA GLN A 4 -17.01 -40.95 -18.43
C GLN A 4 -16.98 -39.46 -18.77
N GLU A 5 -18.09 -38.75 -18.56
CA GLU A 5 -18.07 -37.29 -18.56
C GLU A 5 -17.13 -36.83 -17.44
N LYS A 6 -15.95 -36.32 -17.81
CA LYS A 6 -15.10 -35.58 -16.89
C LYS A 6 -15.89 -34.38 -16.40
N LYS A 7 -16.41 -34.48 -15.18
CA LYS A 7 -17.01 -33.37 -14.44
C LYS A 7 -15.94 -32.29 -14.27
N GLN A 8 -15.91 -31.31 -15.18
CA GLN A 8 -15.02 -30.16 -15.06
C GLN A 8 -15.35 -29.46 -13.75
N HIS A 9 -14.45 -29.56 -12.78
CA HIS A 9 -14.53 -28.73 -11.59
C HIS A 9 -14.46 -27.29 -12.09
N LYS A 10 -15.55 -26.54 -11.98
CA LYS A 10 -15.59 -25.13 -12.31
C LYS A 10 -14.79 -24.42 -11.21
N THR A 11 -13.46 -24.41 -11.36
CA THR A 11 -12.56 -23.78 -10.42
C THR A 11 -12.87 -22.29 -10.44
N ASN A 12 -13.31 -21.76 -9.30
CA ASN A 12 -13.52 -20.33 -9.14
C ASN A 12 -12.14 -19.68 -9.03
N HIS A 13 -11.50 -19.41 -10.16
CA HIS A 13 -10.14 -18.85 -10.22
C HIS A 13 -9.99 -17.58 -9.38
N ILE A 14 -11.01 -16.72 -9.36
CA ILE A 14 -11.06 -15.52 -8.52
C ILE A 14 -10.98 -15.86 -7.03
N LEU A 15 -11.72 -16.89 -6.58
CA LEU A 15 -11.69 -17.34 -5.19
C LEU A 15 -10.31 -17.88 -4.84
N THR A 16 -9.72 -18.71 -5.70
CA THR A 16 -8.36 -19.25 -5.49
C THR A 16 -7.32 -18.13 -5.38
N LEU A 17 -7.37 -17.14 -6.28
CA LEU A 17 -6.45 -16.00 -6.25
C LEU A 17 -6.67 -15.12 -5.01
N THR A 18 -7.93 -14.92 -4.60
CA THR A 18 -8.24 -14.16 -3.37
C THR A 18 -7.69 -14.84 -2.13
N ILE A 19 -7.84 -16.16 -2.01
CA ILE A 19 -7.29 -16.93 -0.89
C ILE A 19 -5.76 -16.85 -0.89
N LEU A 20 -5.12 -16.99 -2.05
CA LEU A 20 -3.67 -16.90 -2.18
C LEU A 20 -3.16 -15.50 -1.81
N TRP A 21 -3.85 -14.46 -2.27
CA TRP A 21 -3.55 -13.08 -1.96
C TRP A 21 -3.68 -12.79 -0.46
N LEU A 22 -4.77 -13.24 0.18
CA LEU A 22 -4.97 -13.12 1.63
C LEU A 22 -3.87 -13.83 2.41
N PHE A 23 -3.51 -15.05 1.99
CA PHE A 23 -2.44 -15.81 2.63
C PHE A 23 -1.10 -15.08 2.57
N ALA A 24 -0.74 -14.53 1.40
CA ALA A 24 0.46 -13.72 1.24
C ALA A 24 0.42 -12.45 2.10
N ALA A 25 -0.70 -11.72 2.06
CA ALA A 25 -0.90 -10.50 2.83
C ALA A 25 -0.72 -10.74 4.35
N VAL A 26 -1.37 -11.77 4.88
CA VAL A 26 -1.31 -12.12 6.30
C VAL A 26 0.10 -12.55 6.70
N SER A 27 0.75 -13.39 5.89
CA SER A 27 2.11 -13.87 6.16
C SER A 27 3.11 -12.72 6.22
N ASP A 28 2.99 -11.76 5.30
CA ASP A 28 3.81 -10.55 5.24
C ASP A 28 3.57 -9.64 6.47
N ARG A 29 2.31 -9.49 6.91
CA ARG A 29 2.01 -8.75 8.15
C ARG A 29 2.59 -9.40 9.40
N PHE A 30 2.56 -10.73 9.48
CA PHE A 30 3.23 -11.45 10.55
C PHE A 30 4.74 -11.24 10.52
N TRP A 31 5.35 -11.31 9.34
CA TRP A 31 6.78 -11.05 9.18
C TRP A 31 7.18 -9.68 9.75
N PHE A 32 6.50 -8.60 9.33
CA PHE A 32 6.78 -7.25 9.84
C PHE A 32 6.52 -7.08 11.33
N ALA A 33 5.55 -7.80 11.91
CA ALA A 33 5.30 -7.74 13.34
C ALA A 33 6.46 -8.32 14.18
N PHE A 34 7.20 -9.29 13.63
CA PHE A 34 8.35 -9.92 14.29
C PHE A 34 9.67 -9.25 13.93
N ASP A 35 9.78 -8.67 12.73
CA ASP A 35 10.96 -7.94 12.33
C ASP A 35 11.10 -6.64 13.13
N LYS A 36 12.28 -6.43 13.71
CA LYS A 36 12.65 -5.20 14.43
C LYS A 36 13.85 -4.52 13.79
N SER A 37 14.16 -4.89 12.55
CA SER A 37 15.19 -4.24 11.77
C SER A 37 14.86 -2.76 11.55
N VAL A 38 15.91 -1.96 11.34
CA VAL A 38 15.71 -0.60 10.87
C VAL A 38 15.39 -0.63 9.38
N PRO A 39 14.58 0.31 8.86
CA PRO A 39 14.24 0.34 7.44
C PRO A 39 15.49 0.38 6.57
N ALA A 40 15.47 -0.38 5.47
CA ALA A 40 16.52 -0.30 4.46
C ALA A 40 16.60 1.12 3.86
N TRP A 41 17.71 1.45 3.20
CA TRP A 41 17.95 2.80 2.68
C TRP A 41 16.79 3.34 1.83
N ASP A 42 16.29 2.57 0.86
CA ASP A 42 15.14 2.96 0.04
C ASP A 42 13.88 3.13 0.91
N GLN A 43 13.58 2.17 1.79
CA GLN A 43 12.40 2.25 2.66
C GLN A 43 12.43 3.47 3.57
N ALA A 44 13.60 3.84 4.08
CA ALA A 44 13.80 5.04 4.89
C ALA A 44 13.59 6.32 4.08
N ASP A 45 14.04 6.36 2.82
CA ASP A 45 13.79 7.48 1.90
C ASP A 45 12.29 7.65 1.63
N TYR A 46 11.60 6.54 1.30
CA TYR A 46 10.15 6.57 1.08
C TYR A 46 9.35 6.93 2.34
N LEU A 47 9.78 6.44 3.49
CA LEU A 47 9.20 6.79 4.78
C LEU A 47 9.36 8.29 5.05
N THR A 48 10.54 8.85 4.79
CA THR A 48 10.80 10.28 5.00
C THR A 48 9.94 11.16 4.10
N GLY A 49 9.78 10.78 2.82
CA GLY A 49 8.89 11.45 1.89
C GLY A 49 7.43 11.42 2.36
N SER A 50 6.91 10.24 2.70
CA SER A 50 5.52 10.09 3.20
C SER A 50 5.26 10.86 4.51
N LEU A 51 6.20 10.87 5.45
CA LEU A 51 6.08 11.66 6.67
C LEU A 51 6.14 13.18 6.42
N THR A 52 6.85 13.62 5.39
CA THR A 52 6.86 15.03 4.97
C THR A 52 5.49 15.45 4.45
N TYR A 53 4.88 14.63 3.58
CA TYR A 53 3.51 14.84 3.12
C TYR A 53 2.49 14.76 4.26
N LEU A 54 2.66 13.81 5.19
CA LEU A 54 1.82 13.71 6.39
C LEU A 54 1.82 15.02 7.19
N ARG A 55 2.98 15.67 7.37
CA ARG A 55 3.06 16.98 8.05
C ARG A 55 2.35 18.08 7.26
N ALA A 56 2.46 18.08 5.93
CA ALA A 56 1.73 19.03 5.09
C ALA A 56 0.21 18.87 5.22
N PHE A 57 -0.27 17.63 5.38
CA PHE A 57 -1.68 17.32 5.65
C PHE A 57 -2.15 17.68 7.07
N GLN A 58 -1.27 18.04 8.01
CA GLN A 58 -1.70 18.49 9.34
C GLN A 58 -2.27 19.91 9.34
N ASN A 59 -1.87 20.75 8.37
CA ASN A 59 -2.28 22.15 8.27
C ASN A 59 -2.82 22.44 6.86
N VAL A 60 -3.88 21.73 6.46
CA VAL A 60 -4.45 21.86 5.11
C VAL A 60 -5.16 23.21 4.95
N GLN A 61 -4.78 23.95 3.91
CA GLN A 61 -5.47 25.18 3.50
C GLN A 61 -5.95 25.03 2.04
N LEU A 62 -7.04 24.29 1.84
CA LEU A 62 -7.55 23.95 0.50
C LEU A 62 -7.84 25.17 -0.40
N PHE A 63 -8.17 26.31 0.20
CA PHE A 63 -8.49 27.56 -0.51
C PHE A 63 -7.29 28.50 -0.68
N SER A 64 -6.09 28.11 -0.22
CA SER A 64 -4.87 28.90 -0.38
C SER A 64 -4.06 28.39 -1.57
N GLY A 65 -3.88 29.24 -2.59
CA GLY A 65 -2.99 28.93 -3.70
C GLY A 65 -1.53 28.76 -3.25
N GLU A 66 -1.12 29.54 -2.25
CA GLU A 66 0.22 29.44 -1.66
C GLU A 66 0.44 28.07 -1.00
N TRP A 67 -0.57 27.55 -0.29
CA TRP A 67 -0.49 26.23 0.32
C TRP A 67 -0.31 25.12 -0.72
N TRP A 68 -1.06 25.19 -1.82
CA TRP A 68 -0.91 24.23 -2.92
C TRP A 68 0.48 24.33 -3.56
N GLN A 69 0.99 25.54 -3.78
CA GLN A 69 2.35 25.73 -4.28
C GLN A 69 3.38 25.05 -3.37
N HIS A 70 3.38 25.36 -2.07
CA HIS A 70 4.26 24.73 -1.09
C HIS A 70 4.09 23.21 -1.05
N PHE A 71 2.85 22.72 -1.11
CA PHE A 71 2.55 21.29 -1.10
C PHE A 71 3.15 20.54 -2.30
N TRP A 72 3.13 21.14 -3.50
CA TRP A 72 3.72 20.55 -4.69
C TRP A 72 5.25 20.70 -4.74
N GLU A 73 5.79 21.76 -4.12
CA GLU A 73 7.24 21.95 -3.97
C GLU A 73 7.89 20.91 -3.04
N LEU A 74 7.12 20.22 -2.19
CA LEU A 74 7.60 19.08 -1.40
C LEU A 74 7.99 17.86 -2.25
N SER A 75 7.64 17.84 -3.54
CA SER A 75 7.88 16.69 -4.41
C SER A 75 9.37 16.35 -4.49
N PRO A 76 9.80 15.17 -4.03
CA PRO A 76 11.19 14.77 -4.11
C PRO A 76 11.49 14.21 -5.52
N LYS A 77 12.64 13.51 -5.66
CA LYS A 77 13.08 12.87 -6.91
C LYS A 77 12.04 11.90 -7.51
N VAL A 78 11.25 11.23 -6.68
CA VAL A 78 10.22 10.26 -7.08
C VAL A 78 8.85 10.96 -7.12
N PRO A 79 7.95 10.62 -8.07
CA PRO A 79 6.63 11.24 -8.17
C PRO A 79 5.86 11.22 -6.84
N PRO A 80 5.21 12.34 -6.46
CA PRO A 80 4.77 12.55 -5.09
C PRO A 80 3.56 11.70 -4.69
N LEU A 81 2.84 11.15 -5.68
CA LEU A 81 1.64 10.36 -5.48
C LEU A 81 1.87 9.16 -4.56
N THR A 82 3.02 8.51 -4.65
CA THR A 82 3.36 7.37 -3.78
C THR A 82 3.34 7.77 -2.30
N TYR A 83 3.90 8.94 -1.97
CA TYR A 83 3.94 9.47 -0.61
C TYR A 83 2.55 9.88 -0.15
N ILE A 84 1.83 10.63 -0.99
CA ILE A 84 0.50 11.14 -0.69
C ILE A 84 -0.47 9.98 -0.39
N LEU A 85 -0.47 8.93 -1.21
CA LEU A 85 -1.36 7.79 -1.04
C LEU A 85 -0.98 6.88 0.13
N THR A 86 0.25 6.99 0.63
CA THR A 86 0.71 6.29 1.83
C THR A 86 0.17 6.94 3.11
N VAL A 87 -0.05 8.26 3.09
CA VAL A 87 -0.44 9.04 4.28
C VAL A 87 -1.66 8.48 5.01
N PRO A 88 -2.80 8.13 4.37
CA PRO A 88 -3.97 7.61 5.08
C PRO A 88 -3.66 6.34 5.89
N PHE A 89 -2.83 5.45 5.35
CA PHE A 89 -2.42 4.23 6.04
C PHE A 89 -1.54 4.55 7.25
N GLN A 90 -0.62 5.50 7.11
CA GLN A 90 0.23 5.92 8.23
C GLN A 90 -0.53 6.65 9.35
N VAL A 91 -1.59 7.38 9.00
CA VAL A 91 -2.50 8.01 9.97
C VAL A 91 -3.25 6.97 10.78
N ILE A 92 -3.78 5.93 10.12
CA ILE A 92 -4.68 4.95 10.75
C ILE A 92 -3.90 3.86 11.50
N PHE A 93 -2.82 3.34 10.90
CA PHE A 93 -2.12 2.13 11.40
C PHE A 93 -0.79 2.42 12.09
N GLY A 94 -0.25 3.65 11.96
CA GLY A 94 1.01 4.06 12.57
C GLY A 94 2.03 4.60 11.57
N ARG A 95 3.04 5.33 12.05
CA ARG A 95 3.95 6.14 11.22
C ARG A 95 5.23 5.41 10.77
N GLY A 96 5.26 4.07 10.81
CA GLY A 96 6.45 3.29 10.45
C GLY A 96 6.52 2.93 8.97
N ALA A 97 7.67 2.39 8.56
CA ALA A 97 7.88 1.87 7.21
C ALA A 97 6.94 0.70 6.90
N ASP A 98 6.70 -0.19 7.86
CA ASP A 98 5.84 -1.36 7.67
C ASP A 98 4.39 -0.95 7.42
N GLN A 99 3.89 0.07 8.12
CA GLN A 99 2.55 0.60 7.92
C GLN A 99 2.43 1.30 6.56
N ALA A 100 3.51 1.93 6.08
CA ALA A 100 3.52 2.54 4.76
C ALA A 100 3.25 1.50 3.65
N THR A 101 3.73 0.26 3.80
CA THR A 101 3.54 -0.80 2.80
C THR A 101 2.07 -1.22 2.61
N LEU A 102 1.15 -0.84 3.51
CA LEU A 102 -0.28 -1.13 3.35
C LEU A 102 -0.87 -0.50 2.08
N VAL A 103 -0.26 0.56 1.56
CA VAL A 103 -0.62 1.14 0.26
C VAL A 103 -0.43 0.13 -0.88
N HIS A 104 0.61 -0.71 -0.82
CA HIS A 104 0.85 -1.76 -1.82
C HIS A 104 -0.19 -2.87 -1.71
N LEU A 105 -0.59 -3.21 -0.49
CA LEU A 105 -1.66 -4.17 -0.28
C LEU A 105 -2.97 -3.67 -0.90
N PHE A 106 -3.31 -2.40 -0.69
CA PHE A 106 -4.47 -1.77 -1.33
C PHE A 106 -4.41 -1.84 -2.86
N PHE A 107 -3.28 -1.46 -3.47
CA PHE A 107 -3.14 -1.53 -4.92
C PHE A 107 -3.16 -2.94 -5.48
N SER A 108 -2.59 -3.91 -4.75
CA SER A 108 -2.65 -5.32 -5.15
C SER A 108 -4.08 -5.88 -5.08
N ALA A 109 -4.91 -5.40 -4.14
CA ALA A 109 -6.33 -5.73 -4.09
C ALA A 109 -7.10 -5.16 -5.31
N ILE A 110 -6.79 -3.92 -5.71
CA ILE A 110 -7.36 -3.31 -6.92
C ILE A 110 -7.00 -4.17 -8.14
N LEU A 111 -5.71 -4.52 -8.29
CA LEU A 111 -5.23 -5.36 -9.40
C LEU A 111 -5.93 -6.71 -9.45
N LEU A 112 -6.22 -7.32 -8.30
CA LEU A 112 -6.95 -8.59 -8.23
C LEU A 112 -8.41 -8.46 -8.71
N SER A 113 -9.00 -7.28 -8.59
CA SER A 113 -10.40 -7.00 -8.93
C SER A 113 -10.63 -6.46 -10.35
N SER A 114 -9.58 -6.00 -11.04
CA SER A 114 -9.63 -5.47 -12.41
C SER A 114 -9.57 -6.57 -13.47
#